data_AF-A0A0M4EY76-F1
#
_entry.id   AF-A0A0M4EY76-F1
#
_cell.length_a   1.000
_cell.length_b   1.000
_cell.length_c   1.000
_cell.angle_alpha   90.00
_cell.angle_beta   90.00
_cell.angle_gamma   90.00
#
_symmetry.space_group_name_H-M   'P 1'
#
loop_
_entity.id
_entity.type
_entity.pdbx_description
1 polymer ?
#
loop_
_entity_poly.entity_id
_entity_poly.type
_entity_poly.pdbx_seq_one_letter_code
_entity_poly.pdbx_strand_id
1 'polypeptide(L)'
;MILRTFRQIQNYSRYFAQLLAHNFKFTTAKLIVSNRQCRNLAALLTIVAAAEPNRKNRRRSISKAKYNMSLEGKAHHYLNSLKVRWMQLHEIPGLFAYQLPDTKPNRLLRGKHGFYAELNENRTLKRRAPQTIENLNPTFKPKAFNFNKVDALEVMMTIDKEKDNAEVQMIINKSPITKYHTLVCPDVKSNLVQRITPESLSFCVRFMRSIKDPAMRLGYNSPGALASVNHLHYHLLQIHQELYIDRVKLEPLAGGYAYRLSQDSPTEAICFVIERKDDEEQVREKIQTIYKLTECLCNNNLPHNVFMTRHRQTDNLQVFVFVRQKYCVNKDLADFNVGFCELVGYLPMGDPQRLERITETDVLERIRDITGSAYKDIYQLVQHLVSGTIDSYFQLPFTI
;
A
#
# COMPACT_ATOMS: atom_id res chain seq x y z
N MET A 1 -13.64 33.88 -45.63
CA MET A 1 -13.64 32.49 -46.16
C MET A 1 -13.75 31.40 -45.08
N ILE A 2 -13.74 31.72 -43.77
CA ILE A 2 -13.85 30.71 -42.68
C ILE A 2 -15.28 30.59 -42.09
N LEU A 3 -16.17 31.56 -42.38
CA LEU A 3 -17.58 31.54 -41.93
C LEU A 3 -18.53 30.73 -42.84
N ARG A 4 -18.09 30.29 -44.03
CA ARG A 4 -18.88 29.41 -44.91
C ARG A 4 -18.70 27.92 -44.61
N THR A 5 -17.59 27.54 -43.97
CA THR A 5 -17.26 26.15 -43.62
C THR A 5 -17.97 25.66 -42.35
N PHE A 6 -18.31 26.56 -41.43
CA PHE A 6 -19.04 26.22 -40.19
C PHE A 6 -20.53 25.90 -40.42
N ARG A 7 -21.19 26.52 -41.42
CA ARG A 7 -22.59 26.22 -41.78
C ARG A 7 -22.77 24.88 -42.49
N GLN A 8 -21.74 24.36 -43.16
CA GLN A 8 -21.81 23.04 -43.80
C GLN A 8 -21.74 21.89 -42.78
N ILE A 9 -20.93 22.00 -41.72
CA ILE A 9 -20.75 20.95 -40.71
C ILE A 9 -22.00 20.80 -39.81
N GLN A 10 -22.70 21.90 -39.50
CA GLN A 10 -23.96 21.84 -38.73
C GLN A 10 -25.13 21.21 -39.51
N ASN A 11 -25.14 21.31 -40.85
CA ASN A 11 -26.21 20.71 -41.68
C ASN A 11 -26.06 19.18 -41.81
N TYR A 12 -24.83 18.65 -41.84
CA TYR A 12 -24.59 17.20 -41.86
C TYR A 12 -24.99 16.51 -40.53
N SER A 13 -24.81 17.19 -39.40
CA SER A 13 -25.21 16.69 -38.07
C SER A 13 -26.75 16.55 -37.91
N ARG A 14 -27.53 17.48 -38.49
CA ARG A 14 -29.01 17.41 -38.45
C ARG A 14 -29.60 16.35 -39.37
N TYR A 15 -28.95 16.08 -40.52
CA TYR A 15 -29.42 15.05 -41.46
C TYR A 15 -29.24 13.63 -40.90
N PHE A 16 -28.14 13.36 -40.19
CA PHE A 16 -27.89 12.08 -39.53
C PHE A 16 -28.84 11.81 -38.35
N ALA A 17 -29.18 12.85 -37.58
CA ALA A 17 -30.14 12.75 -36.48
C ALA A 17 -31.57 12.47 -36.97
N GLN A 18 -31.96 12.99 -38.14
CA GLN A 18 -33.26 12.69 -38.76
C GLN A 18 -33.32 11.27 -39.36
N LEU A 19 -32.23 10.73 -39.90
CA LEU A 19 -32.19 9.34 -40.40
C LEU A 19 -32.31 8.29 -39.28
N LEU A 20 -31.72 8.56 -38.11
CA LEU A 20 -31.82 7.66 -36.94
C LEU A 20 -33.19 7.70 -36.26
N ALA A 21 -33.88 8.85 -36.30
CA ALA A 21 -35.24 8.99 -35.77
C ALA A 21 -36.32 8.39 -36.69
N HIS A 22 -36.04 8.27 -38.00
CA HIS A 22 -36.98 7.70 -38.98
C HIS A 22 -36.99 6.16 -38.98
N ASN A 23 -35.88 5.51 -38.60
CA ASN A 23 -35.77 4.05 -38.55
C ASN A 23 -36.23 3.40 -37.21
N PHE A 24 -36.68 4.19 -36.23
CA PHE A 24 -37.17 3.68 -34.94
C PHE A 24 -38.69 3.76 -34.76
N LYS A 25 -39.45 4.22 -35.78
CA LYS A 25 -40.91 4.39 -35.73
C LYS A 25 -41.71 3.51 -36.69
N PHE A 26 -41.09 2.51 -37.31
CA PHE A 26 -41.75 1.56 -38.20
C PHE A 26 -41.50 0.10 -37.82
N THR A 27 -41.90 -0.32 -36.61
CA THR A 27 -42.24 -1.74 -36.35
C THR A 27 -43.15 -1.95 -35.13
N THR A 28 -43.97 -0.97 -34.75
CA THR A 28 -45.02 -1.13 -33.73
C THR A 28 -46.31 -0.46 -34.19
N ALA A 29 -46.89 -0.96 -35.28
CA ALA A 29 -48.26 -0.64 -35.70
C ALA A 29 -48.71 -1.59 -36.81
N LYS A 30 -48.99 -2.85 -36.48
CA LYS A 30 -49.83 -3.76 -37.28
C LYS A 30 -50.07 -5.03 -36.47
N LEU A 31 -51.02 -4.98 -35.54
CA LEU A 31 -51.79 -6.14 -35.04
C LEU A 31 -52.82 -5.69 -33.99
N ILE A 32 -53.76 -4.84 -34.41
CA ILE A 32 -55.08 -4.78 -33.78
C ILE A 32 -56.09 -4.67 -34.92
N VAL A 33 -56.87 -5.72 -35.12
CA VAL A 33 -58.33 -5.75 -35.40
C VAL A 33 -58.64 -7.18 -35.88
N SER A 34 -59.18 -8.04 -35.03
CA SER A 34 -60.63 -8.31 -35.05
C SER A 34 -61.01 -9.40 -34.03
N ASN A 35 -62.17 -9.18 -33.41
CA ASN A 35 -63.12 -10.18 -32.91
C ASN A 35 -62.86 -10.92 -31.59
N ARG A 36 -63.43 -10.27 -30.56
CA ARG A 36 -64.58 -10.74 -29.75
C ARG A 36 -64.44 -12.05 -28.96
N GLN A 37 -64.77 -11.88 -27.67
CA GLN A 37 -65.14 -12.88 -26.66
C GLN A 37 -63.99 -13.59 -25.94
N CYS A 38 -63.52 -12.95 -24.87
CA CYS A 38 -63.06 -13.66 -23.68
C CYS A 38 -63.63 -12.96 -22.45
N ARG A 39 -64.82 -13.44 -22.04
CA ARG A 39 -65.25 -13.38 -20.65
C ARG A 39 -64.29 -14.23 -19.81
N ASN A 40 -64.15 -13.88 -18.53
CA ASN A 40 -63.42 -14.57 -17.47
C ASN A 40 -61.98 -14.07 -17.21
N LEU A 41 -61.89 -12.81 -16.78
CA LEU A 41 -61.01 -12.47 -15.65
C LEU A 41 -61.53 -13.26 -14.43
N ALA A 42 -60.62 -13.91 -13.70
CA ALA A 42 -60.83 -14.70 -12.46
C ALA A 42 -60.90 -16.23 -12.62
N ALA A 43 -59.85 -16.86 -13.17
CA ALA A 43 -59.59 -18.30 -12.91
C ALA A 43 -58.14 -18.76 -13.16
N LEU A 44 -57.14 -17.88 -13.21
CA LEU A 44 -55.73 -18.29 -13.38
C LEU A 44 -54.77 -17.60 -12.40
N LEU A 45 -55.25 -17.34 -11.18
CA LEU A 45 -54.40 -17.28 -10.00
C LEU A 45 -54.28 -18.72 -9.51
N THR A 46 -53.24 -19.45 -9.92
CA THR A 46 -52.39 -20.35 -9.13
C THR A 46 -51.45 -21.06 -10.12
N ILE A 47 -50.16 -21.17 -9.76
CA ILE A 47 -49.12 -21.96 -10.44
C ILE A 47 -48.47 -21.29 -11.68
N VAL A 48 -47.64 -20.26 -11.46
CA VAL A 48 -46.24 -20.20 -11.97
C VAL A 48 -45.43 -19.35 -10.99
N ALA A 49 -45.14 -19.90 -9.82
CA ALA A 49 -44.02 -19.47 -8.99
C ALA A 49 -42.92 -20.51 -9.19
N ALA A 50 -42.20 -20.43 -10.30
CA ALA A 50 -41.06 -21.30 -10.56
C ALA A 50 -40.00 -20.57 -11.39
N ALA A 51 -38.89 -20.31 -10.71
CA ALA A 51 -37.55 -20.10 -11.26
C ALA A 51 -37.35 -18.89 -12.20
N GLU A 52 -37.08 -17.73 -11.62
CA GLU A 52 -36.15 -16.80 -12.26
C GLU A 52 -34.75 -17.45 -12.33
N PRO A 53 -34.13 -17.59 -13.51
CA PRO A 53 -32.76 -18.05 -13.59
C PRO A 53 -31.85 -16.96 -13.03
N ASN A 54 -31.33 -17.25 -11.83
CA ASN A 54 -30.22 -16.60 -11.16
C ASN A 54 -29.19 -16.08 -12.19
N ARG A 55 -29.18 -14.76 -12.44
CA ARG A 55 -28.15 -14.10 -13.27
C ARG A 55 -26.82 -14.26 -12.54
N LYS A 56 -26.11 -15.36 -12.80
CA LYS A 56 -24.71 -15.51 -12.45
C LYS A 56 -23.99 -14.29 -13.02
N ASN A 57 -23.48 -13.43 -12.13
CA ASN A 57 -22.54 -12.38 -12.48
C ASN A 57 -21.41 -13.03 -13.28
N ARG A 58 -21.44 -12.92 -14.62
CA ARG A 58 -20.32 -13.30 -15.47
C ARG A 58 -19.18 -12.35 -15.13
N ARG A 59 -18.34 -12.75 -14.18
CA ARG A 59 -17.05 -12.11 -13.89
C ARG A 59 -16.35 -11.92 -15.23
N ARG A 60 -16.18 -10.67 -15.67
CA ARG A 60 -15.40 -10.35 -16.87
C ARG A 60 -13.94 -10.70 -16.56
N SER A 61 -13.50 -11.89 -16.98
CA SER A 61 -12.10 -12.26 -16.88
C SER A 61 -11.28 -11.35 -17.80
N ILE A 62 -10.24 -10.72 -17.26
CA ILE A 62 -9.28 -9.98 -18.06
C ILE A 62 -8.65 -10.94 -19.09
N SER A 63 -8.43 -10.50 -20.33
CA SER A 63 -7.76 -11.36 -21.31
C SER A 63 -6.31 -11.59 -20.88
N LYS A 64 -5.74 -12.77 -21.21
CA LYS A 64 -4.34 -13.10 -20.89
C LYS A 64 -3.35 -12.04 -21.39
N ALA A 65 -3.59 -11.50 -22.59
CA ALA A 65 -2.79 -10.41 -23.16
C ALA A 65 -2.87 -9.13 -22.30
N LYS A 66 -4.07 -8.76 -21.84
CA LYS A 66 -4.26 -7.58 -20.99
C LYS A 66 -3.67 -7.77 -19.58
N TYR A 67 -3.70 -8.98 -19.02
CA TYR A 67 -3.00 -9.30 -17.77
C TYR A 67 -1.49 -9.21 -17.91
N ASN A 68 -0.91 -9.79 -18.97
CA ASN A 68 0.53 -9.72 -19.22
C ASN A 68 1.03 -8.29 -19.43
N MET A 69 0.13 -7.39 -19.81
CA MET A 69 0.38 -5.96 -19.98
C MET A 69 0.25 -5.16 -18.69
N SER A 70 -0.41 -5.68 -17.65
CA SER A 70 -0.65 -4.96 -16.40
C SER A 70 0.52 -5.06 -15.42
N LEU A 71 0.49 -4.22 -14.39
CA LEU A 71 1.41 -4.27 -13.25
C LEU A 71 1.54 -5.69 -12.68
N GLU A 72 0.44 -6.42 -12.47
CA GLU A 72 0.47 -7.76 -11.87
C GLU A 72 1.19 -8.78 -12.75
N GLY A 73 0.97 -8.72 -14.07
CA GLY A 73 1.64 -9.60 -15.02
C GLY A 73 3.14 -9.34 -15.11
N LYS A 74 3.55 -8.08 -14.91
CA LYS A 74 4.96 -7.64 -15.05
C LYS A 74 5.72 -7.52 -13.74
N ALA A 75 5.06 -7.50 -12.58
CA ALA A 75 5.67 -7.20 -11.28
C ALA A 75 6.91 -8.06 -10.98
N HIS A 76 6.83 -9.37 -11.24
CA HIS A 76 7.97 -10.26 -11.01
C HIS A 76 9.14 -10.00 -11.98
N HIS A 77 8.85 -9.67 -13.24
CA HIS A 77 9.89 -9.25 -14.19
C HIS A 77 10.54 -7.95 -13.73
N TYR A 78 9.76 -6.96 -13.30
CA TYR A 78 10.28 -5.71 -12.74
C TYR A 78 11.17 -5.95 -11.52
N LEU A 79 10.77 -6.83 -10.60
CA LEU A 79 11.61 -7.20 -9.46
C LEU A 79 12.95 -7.82 -9.90
N ASN A 80 12.94 -8.75 -10.87
CA ASN A 80 14.17 -9.38 -11.34
C ASN A 80 15.10 -8.36 -12.01
N SER A 81 14.56 -7.50 -12.87
CA SER A 81 15.32 -6.42 -13.51
C SER A 81 15.88 -5.44 -12.48
N LEU A 82 15.10 -5.07 -11.46
CA LEU A 82 15.53 -4.22 -10.35
C LEU A 82 16.69 -4.86 -9.59
N LYS A 83 16.63 -6.16 -9.27
CA LYS A 83 17.72 -6.84 -8.55
C LYS A 83 19.02 -6.86 -9.34
N VAL A 84 18.96 -7.17 -10.63
CA VAL A 84 20.13 -7.14 -11.52
C VAL A 84 20.71 -5.73 -11.58
N ARG A 85 19.85 -4.73 -11.81
CA ARG A 85 20.28 -3.33 -11.90
C ARG A 85 20.89 -2.85 -10.58
N TRP A 86 20.28 -3.20 -9.45
CA TRP A 86 20.79 -2.84 -8.12
C TRP A 86 22.19 -3.41 -7.89
N MET A 87 22.45 -4.67 -8.25
CA MET A 87 23.80 -5.26 -8.13
C MET A 87 24.83 -4.50 -8.97
N GLN A 88 24.50 -4.22 -10.24
CA GLN A 88 25.38 -3.46 -11.14
C GLN A 88 25.70 -2.06 -10.59
N LEU A 89 24.68 -1.36 -10.06
CA LEU A 89 24.88 -0.04 -9.47
C LEU A 89 25.67 -0.11 -8.16
N HIS A 90 25.48 -1.18 -7.37
CA HIS A 90 26.21 -1.38 -6.12
C HIS A 90 27.71 -1.51 -6.39
N GLU A 91 28.13 -2.11 -7.50
CA GLU A 91 29.54 -2.18 -7.88
C GLU A 91 30.19 -0.82 -8.22
N ILE A 92 29.40 0.23 -8.48
CA ILE A 92 29.92 1.55 -8.86
C ILE A 92 30.41 2.32 -7.62
N PRO A 93 31.71 2.66 -7.51
CA PRO A 93 32.23 3.41 -6.37
C PRO A 93 31.57 4.79 -6.24
N GLY A 94 31.18 5.16 -5.02
CA GLY A 94 30.62 6.47 -4.68
C GLY A 94 29.14 6.67 -5.02
N LEU A 95 28.50 5.74 -5.74
CA LEU A 95 27.07 5.83 -6.02
C LEU A 95 26.23 5.58 -4.74
N PHE A 96 26.55 4.53 -4.01
CA PHE A 96 26.07 4.30 -2.65
C PHE A 96 26.99 5.00 -1.64
N ALA A 97 26.43 5.43 -0.50
CA ALA A 97 27.23 6.00 0.59
C ALA A 97 28.22 4.98 1.19
N TYR A 98 27.93 3.68 1.05
CA TYR A 98 28.79 2.56 1.41
C TYR A 98 28.35 1.32 0.65
N GLN A 99 29.29 0.40 0.50
CA GLN A 99 29.02 -0.95 0.04
C GLN A 99 28.49 -1.81 1.20
N LEU A 100 27.39 -2.53 0.96
CA LEU A 100 26.98 -3.59 1.88
C LEU A 100 27.96 -4.76 1.78
N PRO A 101 28.52 -5.22 2.91
CA PRO A 101 29.28 -6.46 2.91
C PRO A 101 28.33 -7.65 2.66
N ASP A 102 28.89 -8.76 2.16
CA ASP A 102 28.10 -9.97 1.91
C ASP A 102 27.52 -10.58 3.18
N THR A 103 28.24 -10.45 4.29
CA THR A 103 27.79 -10.86 5.62
C THR A 103 28.02 -9.72 6.60
N LYS A 104 27.14 -9.61 7.58
CA LYS A 104 27.23 -8.64 8.67
C LYS A 104 27.20 -9.35 10.01
N PRO A 105 27.95 -8.87 11.02
CA PRO A 105 27.76 -9.32 12.39
C PRO A 105 26.28 -9.21 12.78
N ASN A 106 25.73 -10.29 13.31
CA ASN A 106 24.31 -10.38 13.62
C ASN A 106 24.08 -11.27 14.84
N ARG A 107 22.89 -11.15 15.43
CA ARG A 107 22.46 -11.93 16.59
C ARG A 107 20.95 -12.05 16.64
N LEU A 108 20.45 -13.25 16.92
CA LEU A 108 19.09 -13.43 17.46
C LEU A 108 19.12 -13.12 18.95
N LEU A 109 18.35 -12.12 19.38
CA LEU A 109 18.23 -11.77 20.78
C LEU A 109 17.61 -12.94 21.54
N ARG A 110 18.17 -13.25 22.71
CA ARG A 110 17.62 -14.28 23.59
C ARG A 110 16.28 -13.79 24.14
N GLY A 111 15.23 -14.57 23.96
CA GLY A 111 13.88 -14.22 24.39
C GLY A 111 12.80 -15.05 23.68
N LYS A 112 11.53 -14.74 23.98
CA LYS A 112 10.35 -15.44 23.43
C LYS A 112 10.15 -15.14 21.95
N HIS A 113 10.52 -13.93 21.50
CA HIS A 113 10.14 -13.43 20.18
C HIS A 113 11.28 -13.54 19.16
N GLY A 114 12.53 -13.54 19.62
CA GLY A 114 13.71 -13.79 18.78
C GLY A 114 13.96 -12.66 17.78
N PHE A 115 14.02 -11.42 18.26
CA PHE A 115 14.39 -10.27 17.44
C PHE A 115 15.76 -10.50 16.77
N TYR A 116 15.87 -10.23 15.48
CA TYR A 116 17.10 -10.37 14.71
C TYR A 116 17.80 -9.02 14.60
N ALA A 117 18.96 -8.89 15.24
CA ALA A 117 19.79 -7.70 15.19
C ALA A 117 20.96 -7.89 14.21
N GLU A 118 21.25 -6.88 13.41
CA GLU A 118 22.30 -6.92 12.40
C GLU A 118 23.07 -5.60 12.34
N LEU A 119 24.40 -5.68 12.38
CA LEU A 119 25.28 -4.52 12.40
C LEU A 119 25.39 -3.87 11.02
N ASN A 120 25.31 -2.54 10.99
CA ASN A 120 25.54 -1.70 9.82
C ASN A 120 26.07 -0.33 10.26
N GLU A 121 27.31 -0.29 10.75
CA GLU A 121 27.96 0.93 11.27
C GLU A 121 27.99 2.05 10.23
N ASN A 122 28.34 1.70 8.98
CA ASN A 122 28.37 2.65 7.88
C ASN A 122 27.03 3.35 7.66
N ARG A 123 25.91 2.70 7.96
CA ARG A 123 24.59 3.33 7.88
C ARG A 123 24.46 4.49 8.86
N THR A 124 24.90 4.32 10.09
CA THR A 124 24.80 5.38 11.09
C THR A 124 25.79 6.50 10.79
N LEU A 125 27.00 6.14 10.35
CA LEU A 125 28.08 7.10 10.10
C LEU A 125 27.91 7.91 8.80
N LYS A 126 27.43 7.28 7.71
CA LYS A 126 27.46 7.86 6.36
C LYS A 126 26.10 8.23 5.80
N ARG A 127 25.00 7.91 6.49
CA ARG A 127 23.65 8.30 6.05
C ARG A 127 23.48 9.81 6.22
N ARG A 128 22.77 10.43 5.27
CA ARG A 128 22.34 11.81 5.38
C ARG A 128 21.55 12.05 6.68
N ALA A 129 21.75 13.23 7.28
CA ALA A 129 20.91 13.72 8.36
C ALA A 129 19.41 13.70 7.95
N PRO A 130 18.52 13.16 8.79
CA PRO A 130 17.09 13.19 8.55
C PRO A 130 16.55 14.63 8.59
N GLN A 131 15.48 14.90 7.84
CA GLN A 131 14.76 16.17 7.92
C GLN A 131 13.90 16.21 9.18
N THR A 132 13.78 17.38 9.80
CA THR A 132 12.71 17.65 10.77
C THR A 132 11.39 17.80 10.03
N ILE A 133 10.42 16.94 10.36
CA ILE A 133 9.06 16.99 9.84
C ILE A 133 8.15 17.13 11.05
N GLU A 134 7.43 18.26 11.14
CA GLU A 134 6.82 18.72 12.40
C GLU A 134 5.43 18.14 12.66
N ASN A 135 4.75 17.66 11.62
CA ASN A 135 3.38 17.13 11.71
C ASN A 135 3.12 16.11 10.59
N LEU A 136 1.98 15.43 10.62
CA LEU A 136 1.56 14.45 9.61
C LEU A 136 1.03 15.05 8.30
N ASN A 137 0.87 16.37 8.26
CA ASN A 137 0.40 17.13 7.09
C ASN A 137 1.44 18.17 6.66
N PRO A 138 2.69 17.77 6.44
CA PRO A 138 3.75 18.73 6.22
C PRO A 138 3.56 19.39 4.85
N THR A 139 4.15 20.57 4.66
CA THR A 139 4.22 21.21 3.34
C THR A 139 5.46 20.74 2.59
N PHE A 140 5.35 20.49 1.29
CA PHE A 140 6.50 20.16 0.46
C PHE A 140 7.53 21.29 0.48
N LYS A 141 8.80 20.97 0.70
CA LYS A 141 9.91 21.93 0.80
C LYS A 141 10.84 21.79 -0.41
N PRO A 142 10.62 22.51 -1.52
CA PRO A 142 11.40 22.32 -2.75
C PRO A 142 12.89 22.64 -2.60
N LYS A 143 13.25 23.52 -1.65
CA LYS A 143 14.65 23.84 -1.34
C LYS A 143 15.35 22.75 -0.54
N ALA A 144 14.64 22.02 0.33
CA ALA A 144 15.19 20.87 1.03
C ALA A 144 15.49 19.72 0.06
N PHE A 145 16.25 18.72 0.51
CA PHE A 145 16.44 17.51 -0.30
C PHE A 145 15.09 16.86 -0.62
N ASN A 146 14.93 16.41 -1.86
CA ASN A 146 13.77 15.64 -2.30
C ASN A 146 14.20 14.76 -3.49
N PHE A 147 13.41 13.75 -3.83
CA PHE A 147 13.79 12.78 -4.87
C PHE A 147 13.85 13.33 -6.30
N ASN A 148 13.39 14.55 -6.59
CA ASN A 148 13.67 15.19 -7.89
C ASN A 148 15.14 15.65 -8.02
N LYS A 149 15.95 15.53 -6.96
CA LYS A 149 17.35 15.97 -6.88
C LYS A 149 18.37 14.82 -6.83
N VAL A 150 17.93 13.58 -7.01
CA VAL A 150 18.85 12.44 -7.10
C VAL A 150 19.56 12.46 -8.44
N ASP A 151 20.74 11.83 -8.52
CA ASP A 151 21.39 11.61 -9.82
C ASP A 151 20.54 10.66 -10.68
N ALA A 152 20.52 10.87 -12.00
CA ALA A 152 19.79 10.00 -12.92
C ALA A 152 20.26 8.53 -12.83
N LEU A 153 21.53 8.28 -12.50
CA LEU A 153 22.08 6.95 -12.26
C LEU A 153 21.50 6.27 -11.00
N GLU A 154 20.99 7.05 -10.03
CA GLU A 154 20.32 6.50 -8.84
C GLU A 154 18.94 5.91 -9.18
N VAL A 155 18.33 6.31 -10.31
CA VAL A 155 17.04 5.80 -10.78
C VAL A 155 17.25 4.49 -11.54
N MET A 156 16.84 3.37 -10.94
CA MET A 156 17.01 2.04 -11.55
C MET A 156 16.00 1.78 -12.67
N MET A 157 14.76 2.23 -12.48
CA MET A 157 13.70 2.11 -13.48
C MET A 157 12.53 3.05 -13.15
N THR A 158 11.76 3.37 -14.17
CA THR A 158 10.46 4.03 -14.07
C THR A 158 9.38 3.07 -14.57
N ILE A 159 8.35 2.86 -13.77
CA ILE A 159 7.16 2.10 -14.13
C ILE A 159 6.08 3.13 -14.49
N ASP A 160 5.63 3.09 -15.73
CA ASP A 160 4.67 4.05 -16.26
C ASP A 160 3.32 3.97 -15.55
N LYS A 161 2.61 5.10 -15.58
CA LYS A 161 1.26 5.20 -15.05
C LYS A 161 0.31 4.23 -15.75
N GLU A 162 -0.28 3.32 -14.99
CA GLU A 162 -1.44 2.52 -15.40
C GLU A 162 -2.72 3.06 -14.75
N LYS A 163 -3.89 2.73 -15.30
CA LYS A 163 -5.20 3.36 -15.00
C LYS A 163 -5.43 3.74 -13.51
N ASP A 164 -5.12 2.83 -12.59
CA ASP A 164 -5.38 2.96 -11.15
C ASP A 164 -4.09 3.04 -10.29
N ASN A 165 -2.94 3.33 -10.92
CA ASN A 165 -1.63 3.42 -10.27
C ASN A 165 -0.96 4.77 -10.55
N ALA A 166 -0.02 5.16 -9.71
CA ALA A 166 0.90 6.27 -9.97
C ALA A 166 1.96 5.88 -11.02
N GLU A 167 2.61 6.86 -11.67
CA GLU A 167 3.94 6.62 -12.24
C GLU A 167 4.90 6.35 -11.07
N VAL A 168 5.74 5.33 -11.13
CA VAL A 168 6.62 4.98 -10.01
C VAL A 168 8.06 4.93 -10.44
N GLN A 169 8.91 5.72 -9.78
CA GLN A 169 10.35 5.58 -9.88
C GLN A 169 10.88 4.66 -8.80
N MET A 170 11.68 3.68 -9.20
CA MET A 170 12.43 2.80 -8.32
C MET A 170 13.85 3.33 -8.21
N ILE A 171 14.18 3.95 -7.09
CA ILE A 171 15.45 4.66 -6.86
C ILE A 171 16.28 3.87 -5.86
N ILE A 172 17.60 3.74 -6.04
CA ILE A 172 18.42 3.11 -5.00
C ILE A 172 18.25 3.84 -3.66
N ASN A 173 18.26 3.10 -2.55
CA ASN A 173 18.51 3.75 -1.29
C ASN A 173 20.02 3.96 -1.13
N LYS A 174 20.49 5.19 -1.27
CA LYS A 174 21.91 5.56 -1.14
C LYS A 174 22.56 5.09 0.16
N SER A 175 21.77 4.85 1.21
CA SER A 175 22.21 4.17 2.42
C SER A 175 21.36 2.89 2.59
N PRO A 176 21.76 1.75 2.02
CA PRO A 176 20.95 0.55 2.02
C PRO A 176 21.00 -0.16 3.37
N ILE A 177 19.88 -0.80 3.78
CA ILE A 177 19.79 -1.53 5.04
C ILE A 177 20.21 -2.97 4.78
N THR A 178 19.55 -3.61 3.82
CA THR A 178 19.86 -4.94 3.28
C THR A 178 20.01 -4.87 1.76
N LYS A 179 20.32 -6.01 1.13
CA LYS A 179 20.39 -6.13 -0.33
C LYS A 179 19.07 -5.67 -0.97
N TYR A 180 19.20 -5.04 -2.14
CA TYR A 180 18.08 -4.51 -2.94
C TYR A 180 17.27 -3.39 -2.28
N HIS A 181 17.80 -2.73 -1.24
CA HIS A 181 17.11 -1.62 -0.61
C HIS A 181 16.89 -0.48 -1.63
N THR A 182 15.62 -0.31 -1.99
CA THR A 182 15.09 0.56 -3.03
C THR A 182 14.03 1.47 -2.41
N LEU A 183 14.01 2.72 -2.86
CA LEU A 183 12.94 3.67 -2.60
C LEU A 183 11.92 3.57 -3.73
N VAL A 184 10.69 3.20 -3.37
CA VAL A 184 9.55 3.23 -4.29
C VAL A 184 8.96 4.63 -4.17
N CYS A 185 9.11 5.45 -5.20
CA CYS A 185 8.73 6.85 -5.21
C CYS A 185 7.60 7.09 -6.23
N PRO A 186 6.33 7.14 -5.79
CA PRO A 186 5.17 7.38 -6.65
C PRO A 186 5.05 8.87 -7.02
N ASP A 187 4.72 9.15 -8.29
CA ASP A 187 4.46 10.47 -8.86
C ASP A 187 5.48 11.53 -8.38
N VAL A 188 6.78 11.22 -8.48
CA VAL A 188 7.89 12.06 -7.95
C VAL A 188 7.80 13.52 -8.41
N LYS A 189 7.36 13.74 -9.65
CA LYS A 189 7.19 15.08 -10.25
C LYS A 189 6.03 15.88 -9.63
N SER A 190 5.06 15.20 -9.01
CA SER A 190 3.93 15.81 -8.31
C SER A 190 4.30 16.36 -6.93
N ASN A 191 5.54 16.15 -6.46
CA ASN A 191 6.05 16.67 -5.20
C ASN A 191 5.17 16.29 -3.99
N LEU A 192 4.64 15.06 -4.01
CA LEU A 192 3.79 14.55 -2.93
C LEU A 192 4.60 14.52 -1.63
N VAL A 193 4.03 15.07 -0.57
CA VAL A 193 4.63 15.03 0.77
C VAL A 193 4.64 13.59 1.30
N GLN A 194 5.36 13.32 2.38
CA GLN A 194 5.41 11.96 2.96
C GLN A 194 4.07 11.58 3.62
N ARG A 195 3.03 11.38 2.81
CA ARG A 195 1.68 10.98 3.20
C ARG A 195 1.15 10.04 2.13
N ILE A 196 0.64 8.88 2.55
CA ILE A 196 0.09 7.85 1.66
C ILE A 196 -1.07 8.44 0.83
N THR A 197 -1.10 8.15 -0.46
CA THR A 197 -2.22 8.41 -1.38
C THR A 197 -2.89 7.10 -1.83
N PRO A 198 -4.15 7.12 -2.30
CA PRO A 198 -4.82 5.92 -2.82
C PRO A 198 -4.03 5.22 -3.92
N GLU A 199 -3.47 5.97 -4.87
CA GLU A 199 -2.72 5.45 -6.02
C GLU A 199 -1.39 4.84 -5.60
N SER A 200 -0.69 5.47 -4.65
CA SER A 200 0.57 4.96 -4.12
C SER A 200 0.40 3.65 -3.36
N LEU A 201 -0.66 3.56 -2.55
CA LEU A 201 -0.98 2.37 -1.77
C LEU A 201 -1.45 1.23 -2.70
N SER A 202 -2.29 1.57 -3.68
CA SER A 202 -2.73 0.65 -4.72
C SER A 202 -1.54 0.02 -5.44
N PHE A 203 -0.59 0.83 -5.90
CA PHE A 203 0.63 0.33 -6.52
C PHE A 203 1.40 -0.62 -5.60
N CYS A 204 1.69 -0.21 -4.35
CA CYS A 204 2.50 -0.99 -3.43
C CYS A 204 1.86 -2.34 -3.09
N VAL A 205 0.55 -2.35 -2.80
CA VAL A 205 -0.22 -3.56 -2.51
C VAL A 205 -0.24 -4.50 -3.70
N ARG A 206 -0.55 -3.99 -4.90
CA ARG A 206 -0.63 -4.82 -6.12
C ARG A 206 0.74 -5.37 -6.50
N PHE A 207 1.78 -4.54 -6.44
CA PHE A 207 3.16 -4.98 -6.70
C PHE A 207 3.59 -6.08 -5.72
N MET A 208 3.44 -5.85 -4.40
CA MET A 208 3.84 -6.81 -3.38
C MET A 208 3.03 -8.12 -3.42
N ARG A 209 1.75 -8.05 -3.78
CA ARG A 209 0.90 -9.24 -3.99
C ARG A 209 1.34 -10.06 -5.21
N SER A 210 1.92 -9.43 -6.23
CA SER A 210 2.23 -10.06 -7.52
C SER A 210 3.67 -10.54 -7.68
N ILE A 211 4.64 -9.98 -6.94
CA ILE A 211 6.02 -10.52 -6.94
C ILE A 211 6.06 -11.92 -6.34
N LYS A 212 7.04 -12.75 -6.73
CA LYS A 212 7.25 -14.12 -6.25
C LYS A 212 8.56 -14.25 -5.46
N ASP A 213 8.74 -13.40 -4.46
CA ASP A 213 9.84 -13.51 -3.50
C ASP A 213 9.36 -13.15 -2.08
N PRO A 214 9.20 -14.12 -1.16
CA PRO A 214 8.70 -13.87 0.20
C PRO A 214 9.73 -13.18 1.11
N ALA A 215 11.00 -13.09 0.68
CA ALA A 215 12.02 -12.32 1.37
C ALA A 215 11.95 -10.82 1.01
N MET A 216 11.32 -10.44 -0.10
CA MET A 216 11.08 -9.02 -0.40
C MET A 216 9.98 -8.49 0.52
N ARG A 217 10.30 -7.40 1.21
CA ARG A 217 9.43 -6.71 2.18
C ARG A 217 9.32 -5.25 1.78
N LEU A 218 8.15 -4.66 2.05
CA LEU A 218 7.93 -3.23 1.80
C LEU A 218 7.55 -2.54 3.10
N GLY A 219 8.24 -1.45 3.43
CA GLY A 219 8.02 -0.65 4.62
C GLY A 219 7.70 0.81 4.30
N TYR A 220 6.96 1.48 5.17
CA TYR A 220 6.69 2.90 5.12
C TYR A 220 6.80 3.48 6.53
N ASN A 221 7.37 4.68 6.61
CA ASN A 221 7.41 5.48 7.82
C ASN A 221 6.68 6.80 7.54
N SER A 222 5.67 7.14 8.33
CA SER A 222 5.05 8.47 8.29
C SER A 222 5.95 9.53 8.95
N PRO A 223 5.67 10.83 8.76
CA PRO A 223 6.16 11.87 9.66
C PRO A 223 5.87 11.49 11.12
N GLY A 224 6.79 11.80 12.04
CA GLY A 224 6.68 11.38 13.44
C GLY A 224 6.95 9.89 13.72
N ALA A 225 6.99 9.05 12.70
CA ALA A 225 7.26 7.60 12.80
C ALA A 225 8.55 7.20 12.08
N LEU A 226 9.54 8.09 12.12
CA LEU A 226 10.86 7.95 11.50
C LEU A 226 10.94 8.10 9.96
N ALA A 227 10.02 8.83 9.32
CA ALA A 227 10.24 9.35 7.96
C ALA A 227 11.46 10.27 7.91
N SER A 228 12.41 10.07 6.97
CA SER A 228 13.67 10.87 6.92
C SER A 228 13.66 11.99 5.89
N VAL A 229 12.73 11.94 4.93
CA VAL A 229 12.60 12.91 3.84
C VAL A 229 11.11 13.23 3.70
N ASN A 230 10.77 14.52 3.57
CA ASN A 230 9.41 14.91 3.24
C ASN A 230 9.17 14.91 1.72
N HIS A 231 9.09 13.70 1.16
CA HIS A 231 8.66 13.43 -0.21
C HIS A 231 8.22 11.97 -0.24
N LEU A 232 7.00 11.66 -0.70
CA LEU A 232 6.40 10.33 -0.65
C LEU A 232 7.33 9.23 -1.17
N HIS A 233 7.68 8.30 -0.28
CA HIS A 233 8.44 7.10 -0.61
C HIS A 233 8.09 5.94 0.32
N TYR A 234 8.26 4.74 -0.22
CA TYR A 234 8.25 3.47 0.50
C TYR A 234 9.63 2.80 0.36
N HIS A 235 9.92 1.87 1.25
CA HIS A 235 11.17 1.12 1.30
C HIS A 235 10.92 -0.31 0.86
N LEU A 236 11.42 -0.70 -0.30
CA LEU A 236 11.45 -2.10 -0.73
C LEU A 236 12.84 -2.67 -0.41
N LEU A 237 12.91 -3.78 0.33
CA LEU A 237 14.19 -4.40 0.68
C LEU A 237 14.04 -5.90 0.89
N GLN A 238 15.15 -6.63 0.86
CA GLN A 238 15.14 -8.08 1.09
C GLN A 238 15.51 -8.41 2.55
N ILE A 239 14.66 -9.19 3.22
CA ILE A 239 14.91 -9.76 4.54
C ILE A 239 14.66 -11.26 4.45
N HIS A 240 15.74 -12.05 4.40
CA HIS A 240 15.63 -13.51 4.32
C HIS A 240 15.20 -14.14 5.64
N GLN A 241 15.72 -13.59 6.74
CA GLN A 241 15.46 -14.07 8.09
C GLN A 241 13.95 -14.11 8.36
N GLU A 242 13.50 -15.22 8.93
CA GLU A 242 12.14 -15.30 9.45
C GLU A 242 12.08 -14.52 10.76
N LEU A 243 11.24 -13.49 10.79
CA LEU A 243 11.05 -12.62 11.94
C LEU A 243 9.84 -13.05 12.77
N TYR A 244 9.65 -12.51 13.98
CA TYR A 244 8.46 -12.85 14.77
C TYR A 244 7.16 -12.47 14.02
N ILE A 245 7.17 -11.40 13.21
CA ILE A 245 5.99 -10.95 12.48
C ILE A 245 5.50 -12.02 11.49
N ASP A 246 6.40 -12.86 10.98
CA ASP A 246 6.06 -13.95 10.05
C ASP A 246 5.26 -15.07 10.74
N ARG A 247 5.35 -15.17 12.08
CA ARG A 247 4.75 -16.22 12.91
C ARG A 247 3.67 -15.70 13.86
N VAL A 248 3.31 -14.43 13.75
CA VAL A 248 2.40 -13.78 14.70
C VAL A 248 1.00 -14.39 14.60
N LYS A 249 0.36 -14.64 15.76
CA LYS A 249 -1.03 -15.07 15.79
C LYS A 249 -1.94 -13.88 15.53
N LEU A 250 -2.79 -14.01 14.52
CA LEU A 250 -3.79 -13.00 14.17
C LEU A 250 -5.14 -13.34 14.80
N GLU A 251 -5.74 -12.35 15.47
CA GLU A 251 -7.08 -12.45 16.05
C GLU A 251 -8.06 -11.63 15.19
N PRO A 252 -9.22 -12.21 14.80
CA PRO A 252 -10.19 -11.52 13.96
C PRO A 252 -10.63 -10.18 14.58
N LEU A 253 -10.68 -9.14 13.77
CA LEU A 253 -11.16 -7.82 14.18
C LEU A 253 -12.45 -7.44 13.44
N ALA A 254 -12.45 -7.47 12.10
CA ALA A 254 -13.61 -7.13 11.28
C ALA A 254 -13.52 -7.66 9.84
N GLY A 255 -14.68 -7.87 9.21
CA GLY A 255 -14.84 -8.15 7.77
C GLY A 255 -14.21 -9.44 7.25
N GLY A 256 -13.65 -10.29 8.11
CA GLY A 256 -12.92 -11.50 7.71
C GLY A 256 -11.58 -11.22 7.03
N TYR A 257 -11.09 -9.98 7.03
CA TYR A 257 -9.80 -9.60 6.45
C TYR A 257 -8.99 -8.64 7.30
N ALA A 258 -9.59 -7.98 8.30
CA ALA A 258 -8.90 -7.16 9.27
C ALA A 258 -8.72 -7.92 10.59
N TYR A 259 -7.50 -7.88 11.13
CA TYR A 259 -7.08 -8.60 12.32
C TYR A 259 -6.28 -7.68 13.23
N ARG A 260 -6.22 -8.04 14.51
CA ARG A 260 -5.21 -7.54 15.45
C ARG A 260 -4.19 -8.63 15.74
N LEU A 261 -3.04 -8.24 16.24
CA LEU A 261 -2.05 -9.17 16.78
C LEU A 261 -2.57 -9.71 18.12
N SER A 262 -2.26 -10.96 18.44
CA SER A 262 -2.63 -11.54 19.74
C SER A 262 -1.94 -10.80 20.89
N GLN A 263 -2.57 -10.75 22.07
CA GLN A 263 -2.04 -10.07 23.26
C GLN A 263 -0.66 -10.59 23.70
N ASP A 264 -0.32 -11.82 23.33
CA ASP A 264 0.99 -12.43 23.55
C ASP A 264 2.10 -11.92 22.62
N SER A 265 1.77 -11.05 21.65
CA SER A 265 2.71 -10.54 20.64
C SER A 265 3.60 -9.43 21.21
N PRO A 266 4.84 -9.28 20.71
CA PRO A 266 5.77 -8.27 21.22
C PRO A 266 5.36 -6.83 20.82
N THR A 267 4.43 -6.71 19.88
CA THR A 267 3.94 -5.45 19.32
C THR A 267 2.44 -5.53 19.10
N GLU A 268 1.78 -4.38 19.14
CA GLU A 268 0.42 -4.23 18.62
C GLU A 268 0.46 -3.73 17.17
N ALA A 269 -0.53 -4.14 16.36
CA ALA A 269 -0.76 -3.65 15.01
C ALA A 269 -2.15 -4.04 14.52
N ILE A 270 -2.61 -3.36 13.47
CA ILE A 270 -3.71 -3.84 12.62
C ILE A 270 -3.10 -4.57 11.43
N CYS A 271 -3.55 -5.80 11.17
CA CYS A 271 -3.15 -6.56 10.00
C CYS A 271 -4.32 -6.74 9.03
N PHE A 272 -4.15 -6.28 7.80
CA PHE A 272 -5.09 -6.54 6.71
C PHE A 272 -4.55 -7.69 5.84
N VAL A 273 -5.34 -8.73 5.66
CA VAL A 273 -5.00 -9.89 4.83
C VAL A 273 -5.66 -9.76 3.47
N ILE A 274 -4.82 -9.66 2.44
CA ILE A 274 -5.23 -9.64 1.04
C ILE A 274 -4.89 -11.01 0.46
N GLU A 275 -5.92 -11.81 0.22
CA GLU A 275 -5.76 -13.19 -0.19
C GLU A 275 -5.39 -13.29 -1.67
N ARG A 276 -4.67 -14.36 -2.01
CA ARG A 276 -4.35 -14.62 -3.42
C ARG A 276 -5.59 -14.83 -4.28
N LYS A 277 -6.67 -15.34 -3.70
CA LYS A 277 -7.96 -15.58 -4.37
C LYS A 277 -8.89 -14.36 -4.43
N ASP A 278 -8.54 -13.27 -3.74
CA ASP A 278 -9.34 -12.03 -3.81
C ASP A 278 -9.44 -11.56 -5.26
N ASP A 279 -10.65 -11.22 -5.69
CA ASP A 279 -10.85 -10.56 -6.96
C ASP A 279 -10.54 -9.05 -6.87
N GLU A 280 -10.54 -8.38 -8.02
CA GLU A 280 -10.17 -6.97 -8.12
C GLU A 280 -11.05 -6.04 -7.27
N GLU A 281 -12.31 -6.40 -7.02
CA GLU A 281 -13.21 -5.59 -6.20
C GLU A 281 -12.86 -5.72 -4.72
N GLN A 282 -12.65 -6.94 -4.25
CA GLN A 282 -12.20 -7.20 -2.88
C GLN A 282 -10.83 -6.57 -2.60
N VAL A 283 -9.89 -6.62 -3.55
CA VAL A 283 -8.59 -5.97 -3.41
C VAL A 283 -8.74 -4.45 -3.29
N ARG A 284 -9.59 -3.82 -4.13
CA ARG A 284 -9.86 -2.37 -4.06
C ARG A 284 -10.49 -1.96 -2.73
N GLU A 285 -11.47 -2.73 -2.24
CA GLU A 285 -12.13 -2.47 -0.96
C GLU A 285 -11.13 -2.49 0.20
N LYS A 286 -10.25 -3.50 0.25
CA LYS A 286 -9.22 -3.63 1.27
C LYS A 286 -8.21 -2.47 1.20
N ILE A 287 -7.76 -2.11 0.00
CA ILE A 287 -6.88 -0.95 -0.21
C ILE A 287 -7.55 0.34 0.28
N GLN A 288 -8.82 0.56 -0.08
CA GLN A 288 -9.55 1.76 0.33
C GLN A 288 -9.70 1.83 1.86
N THR A 289 -9.94 0.70 2.51
CA THR A 289 -10.04 0.63 3.98
C THR A 289 -8.70 0.95 4.65
N ILE A 290 -7.60 0.39 4.16
CA ILE A 290 -6.25 0.71 4.65
C ILE A 290 -5.94 2.19 4.44
N TYR A 291 -6.27 2.75 3.26
CA TYR A 291 -6.09 4.17 2.97
C TYR A 291 -6.87 5.05 3.97
N LYS A 292 -8.18 4.79 4.15
CA LYS A 292 -9.02 5.52 5.12
C LYS A 292 -8.47 5.48 6.53
N LEU A 293 -7.93 4.33 6.97
CA LEU A 293 -7.25 4.23 8.26
C LEU A 293 -6.04 5.17 8.30
N THR A 294 -5.13 5.10 7.33
CA THR A 294 -3.93 5.95 7.31
C THR A 294 -4.26 7.44 7.22
N GLU A 295 -5.34 7.79 6.51
CA GLU A 295 -5.85 9.16 6.43
C GLU A 295 -6.39 9.64 7.79
N CYS A 296 -7.16 8.81 8.48
CA CYS A 296 -7.67 9.10 9.82
C CYS A 296 -6.52 9.30 10.82
N LEU A 297 -5.49 8.43 10.77
CA LEU A 297 -4.29 8.54 11.60
C LEU A 297 -3.57 9.89 11.34
N CYS A 298 -3.39 10.28 10.08
CA CYS A 298 -2.81 11.58 9.73
C CYS A 298 -3.64 12.76 10.26
N ASN A 299 -4.97 12.70 10.10
CA ASN A 299 -5.86 13.78 10.51
C ASN A 299 -5.93 13.94 12.04
N ASN A 300 -5.61 12.89 12.78
CA ASN A 300 -5.57 12.88 14.25
C ASN A 300 -4.16 12.94 14.83
N ASN A 301 -3.17 13.28 14.02
CA ASN A 301 -1.77 13.40 14.44
C ASN A 301 -1.20 12.12 15.10
N LEU A 302 -1.60 10.95 14.63
CA LEU A 302 -1.10 9.64 15.06
C LEU A 302 -0.06 9.10 14.07
N PRO A 303 1.25 9.17 14.40
CA PRO A 303 2.28 8.64 13.55
C PRO A 303 2.13 7.14 13.38
N HIS A 304 2.53 6.64 12.21
CA HIS A 304 2.37 5.23 11.90
C HIS A 304 3.42 4.70 10.94
N ASN A 305 3.57 3.39 10.98
CA ASN A 305 4.40 2.63 10.04
C ASN A 305 3.50 1.63 9.32
N VAL A 306 3.82 1.36 8.05
CA VAL A 306 3.19 0.28 7.31
C VAL A 306 4.26 -0.73 6.94
N PHE A 307 3.96 -2.01 7.08
CA PHE A 307 4.82 -3.09 6.63
C PHE A 307 4.02 -4.11 5.84
N MET A 308 4.55 -4.50 4.68
CA MET A 308 3.95 -5.47 3.79
C MET A 308 4.87 -6.68 3.63
N THR A 309 4.30 -7.85 3.86
CA THR A 309 4.97 -9.13 3.66
C THR A 309 4.01 -10.15 3.12
N ARG A 310 4.52 -11.14 2.39
CA ARG A 310 3.74 -12.32 2.02
C ARG A 310 3.90 -13.40 3.07
N HIS A 311 2.78 -13.90 3.55
CA HIS A 311 2.76 -15.01 4.49
C HIS A 311 3.38 -16.25 3.83
N ARG A 312 4.40 -16.83 4.46
CA ARG A 312 5.27 -17.85 3.84
C ARG A 312 4.51 -19.13 3.42
N GLN A 313 3.41 -19.47 4.10
CA GLN A 313 2.65 -20.69 3.84
C GLN A 313 1.49 -20.47 2.86
N THR A 314 0.75 -19.36 3.00
CA THR A 314 -0.47 -19.12 2.21
C THR A 314 -0.25 -18.22 1.00
N ASP A 315 0.92 -17.57 0.91
CA ASP A 315 1.25 -16.56 -0.11
C ASP A 315 0.28 -15.36 -0.12
N ASN A 316 -0.54 -15.21 0.93
CA ASN A 316 -1.39 -14.04 1.14
C ASN A 316 -0.51 -12.84 1.48
N LEU A 317 -0.87 -11.66 0.97
CA LEU A 317 -0.23 -10.42 1.37
C LEU A 317 -0.81 -9.97 2.71
N GLN A 318 0.06 -9.73 3.69
CA GLN A 318 -0.27 -9.15 4.98
C GLN A 318 0.24 -7.72 5.00
N VAL A 319 -0.67 -6.78 5.27
CA VAL A 319 -0.36 -5.35 5.43
C VAL A 319 -0.57 -4.98 6.89
N PHE A 320 0.53 -4.78 7.61
CA PHE A 320 0.56 -4.38 9.00
C PHE A 320 0.61 -2.85 9.10
N VAL A 321 -0.26 -2.27 9.91
CA VAL A 321 -0.27 -0.85 10.27
C VAL A 321 0.02 -0.74 11.75
N PHE A 322 1.16 -0.15 12.07
CA PHE A 322 1.60 0.12 13.43
C PHE A 322 1.33 1.59 13.77
N VAL A 323 0.58 1.86 14.81
CA VAL A 323 0.23 3.20 15.30
C VAL A 323 1.09 3.56 16.50
N ARG A 324 1.45 4.85 16.60
CA ARG A 324 2.23 5.41 17.70
C ARG A 324 1.44 6.47 18.42
N GLN A 325 1.54 6.49 19.75
CA GLN A 325 1.09 7.62 20.56
C GLN A 325 2.08 8.78 20.49
N LYS A 326 3.39 8.49 20.45
CA LYS A 326 4.44 9.52 20.48
C LYS A 326 4.86 9.96 19.08
N TYR A 327 4.89 11.28 18.87
CA TYR A 327 5.45 11.90 17.68
C TYR A 327 6.96 12.14 17.83
N CYS A 328 7.77 11.52 16.98
CA CYS A 328 9.21 11.76 16.92
C CYS A 328 9.54 12.91 15.96
N VAL A 329 9.75 14.11 16.51
CA VAL A 329 10.14 15.31 15.73
C VAL A 329 11.62 15.26 15.36
N ASN A 330 12.46 14.97 16.36
CA ASN A 330 13.91 14.90 16.22
C ASN A 330 14.37 13.45 16.37
N LYS A 331 15.18 12.99 15.42
CA LYS A 331 15.82 11.68 15.48
C LYS A 331 17.23 11.84 15.99
N ASP A 332 17.43 11.59 17.27
CA ASP A 332 18.79 11.40 17.76
C ASP A 332 19.35 10.10 17.18
N LEU A 333 20.50 10.17 16.53
CA LEU A 333 21.16 9.00 15.95
C LEU A 333 21.77 8.09 17.03
N ALA A 334 21.97 8.59 18.25
CA ALA A 334 22.42 7.81 19.40
C ALA A 334 21.28 6.95 20.00
N ASP A 335 20.02 7.34 19.80
CA ASP A 335 18.86 6.62 20.32
C ASP A 335 18.56 5.32 19.57
N PHE A 336 17.92 4.38 20.27
CA PHE A 336 17.29 3.25 19.60
C PHE A 336 16.01 3.74 18.91
N ASN A 337 16.20 4.05 17.64
CA ASN A 337 15.17 4.49 16.72
C ASN A 337 14.38 3.28 16.23
N VAL A 338 13.13 3.18 16.67
CA VAL A 338 12.21 2.14 16.23
C VAL A 338 11.43 2.66 15.04
N GLY A 339 11.63 2.09 13.85
CA GLY A 339 10.89 2.31 12.61
C GLY A 339 10.14 1.05 12.20
N PHE A 340 9.74 0.94 10.92
CA PHE A 340 9.04 -0.26 10.45
C PHE A 340 9.87 -1.54 10.62
N CYS A 341 11.21 -1.48 10.53
CA CYS A 341 12.10 -2.62 10.66
C CYS A 341 12.04 -3.21 12.08
N GLU A 342 12.24 -2.34 13.06
CA GLU A 342 12.33 -2.71 14.46
C GLU A 342 10.98 -3.23 14.96
N LEU A 343 9.89 -2.60 14.50
CA LEU A 343 8.51 -3.01 14.75
C LEU A 343 8.13 -4.36 14.14
N VAL A 344 8.96 -4.99 13.31
CA VAL A 344 8.67 -6.32 12.75
C VAL A 344 9.65 -7.39 13.19
N GLY A 345 10.61 -7.03 14.04
CA GLY A 345 11.58 -7.96 14.58
C GLY A 345 12.97 -7.87 13.96
N TYR A 346 13.23 -6.90 13.08
CA TYR A 346 14.51 -6.71 12.42
C TYR A 346 15.19 -5.43 12.92
N LEU A 347 16.33 -5.55 13.59
CA LEU A 347 17.04 -4.46 14.25
C LEU A 347 18.33 -4.10 13.48
N PRO A 348 18.30 -3.15 12.53
CA PRO A 348 19.51 -2.61 11.93
C PRO A 348 20.25 -1.73 12.93
N MET A 349 21.37 -2.22 13.44
CA MET A 349 22.16 -1.58 14.49
C MET A 349 23.37 -0.86 13.92
N GLY A 350 23.66 0.36 14.40
CA GLY A 350 24.85 1.10 13.98
C GLY A 350 26.04 0.99 14.93
N ASP A 351 25.84 0.42 16.12
CA ASP A 351 26.83 0.40 17.20
C ASP A 351 27.13 -1.07 17.58
N PRO A 352 28.39 -1.53 17.45
CA PRO A 352 28.77 -2.89 17.80
C PRO A 352 28.62 -3.20 19.29
N GLN A 353 28.92 -2.24 20.19
CA GLN A 353 28.76 -2.46 21.63
C GLN A 353 27.28 -2.61 22.00
N ARG A 354 26.42 -1.81 21.35
CA ARG A 354 24.97 -1.94 21.54
C ARG A 354 24.44 -3.27 21.00
N LEU A 355 24.94 -3.76 19.86
CA LEU A 355 24.57 -5.08 19.34
C LEU A 355 24.86 -6.20 20.35
N GLU A 356 25.99 -6.13 21.05
CA GLU A 356 26.36 -7.11 22.08
C GLU A 356 25.47 -7.02 23.33
N ARG A 357 25.05 -5.82 23.72
CA ARG A 357 24.37 -5.58 25.00
C ARG A 357 22.84 -5.59 24.90
N ILE A 358 22.25 -5.20 23.76
CA ILE A 358 20.80 -5.02 23.62
C ILE A 358 20.03 -6.32 23.88
N THR A 359 19.03 -6.26 24.73
CA THR A 359 18.18 -7.38 25.10
C THR A 359 16.82 -7.30 24.41
N GLU A 360 16.08 -8.41 24.37
CA GLU A 360 14.70 -8.37 23.90
C GLU A 360 13.82 -7.44 24.77
N THR A 361 14.09 -7.39 26.08
CA THR A 361 13.40 -6.48 27.01
C THR A 361 13.59 -5.01 26.63
N ASP A 362 14.82 -4.58 26.33
CA ASP A 362 15.11 -3.19 25.92
C ASP A 362 14.31 -2.79 24.68
N VAL A 363 14.18 -3.71 23.72
CA VAL A 363 13.44 -3.51 22.49
C VAL A 363 11.94 -3.38 22.76
N LEU A 364 11.40 -4.28 23.58
CA LEU A 364 9.99 -4.29 23.97
C LEU A 364 9.61 -3.05 24.79
N GLU A 365 10.47 -2.61 25.70
CA GLU A 365 10.28 -1.37 26.46
C GLU A 365 10.23 -0.17 25.54
N ARG A 366 11.18 -0.07 24.59
CA ARG A 366 11.17 1.04 23.64
C ARG A 366 9.95 1.02 22.72
N ILE A 367 9.52 -0.15 22.25
CA ILE A 367 8.31 -0.24 21.43
C ILE A 367 7.08 0.18 22.23
N ARG A 368 6.91 -0.32 23.46
CA ARG A 368 5.79 0.07 24.33
C ARG A 368 5.79 1.57 24.62
N ASP A 369 6.95 2.16 24.86
CA ASP A 369 7.11 3.59 25.12
C ASP A 369 6.60 4.46 23.96
N ILE A 370 6.85 4.07 22.71
CA ILE A 370 6.43 4.86 21.55
C ILE A 370 4.99 4.56 21.11
N THR A 371 4.52 3.31 21.27
CA THR A 371 3.17 2.92 20.85
C THR A 371 2.13 3.37 21.85
N GLY A 372 2.44 3.26 23.14
CA GLY A 372 1.56 3.64 24.24
C GLY A 372 0.18 2.98 24.16
N SER A 373 -0.87 3.71 24.54
CA SER A 373 -2.28 3.25 24.61
C SER A 373 -3.05 3.38 23.29
N ALA A 374 -2.40 3.74 22.19
CA ALA A 374 -3.06 4.18 20.95
C ALA A 374 -4.07 3.18 20.36
N TYR A 375 -3.94 1.88 20.62
CA TYR A 375 -4.66 0.85 19.88
C TYR A 375 -6.12 0.62 20.29
N LYS A 376 -6.52 0.98 21.51
CA LYS A 376 -7.89 0.73 21.99
C LYS A 376 -8.93 1.35 21.06
N ASP A 377 -8.74 2.62 20.75
CA ASP A 377 -9.65 3.38 19.88
C ASP A 377 -9.45 3.01 18.40
N ILE A 378 -8.24 2.62 18.02
CA ILE A 378 -7.93 2.20 16.65
C ILE A 378 -8.62 0.88 16.28
N TYR A 379 -8.74 -0.06 17.22
CA TYR A 379 -9.49 -1.30 16.98
C TYR A 379 -10.97 -1.00 16.68
N GLN A 380 -11.58 -0.08 17.44
CA GLN A 380 -12.97 0.35 17.21
C GLN A 380 -13.11 1.09 15.87
N LEU A 381 -12.20 2.00 15.57
CA LEU A 381 -12.17 2.69 14.27
C LEU A 381 -12.15 1.70 13.12
N VAL A 382 -11.27 0.69 13.15
CA VAL A 382 -11.17 -0.30 12.07
C VAL A 382 -12.45 -1.11 11.93
N GLN A 383 -13.10 -1.47 13.04
CA GLN A 383 -14.41 -2.13 13.00
C GLN A 383 -15.44 -1.28 12.25
N HIS A 384 -15.51 0.02 12.55
CA HIS A 384 -16.41 0.96 11.86
C HIS A 384 -16.05 1.17 10.39
N LEU A 385 -14.74 1.26 10.07
CA LEU A 385 -14.28 1.43 8.70
C LEU A 385 -14.70 0.24 7.81
N VAL A 386 -14.61 -0.97 8.37
CA VAL A 386 -14.92 -2.22 7.67
C VAL A 386 -16.43 -2.49 7.60
N SER A 387 -17.21 -2.11 8.62
CA SER A 387 -18.68 -2.27 8.62
C SER A 387 -19.41 -1.26 7.73
N GLY A 388 -18.73 -0.23 7.22
CA GLY A 388 -19.32 0.82 6.39
C GLY A 388 -20.22 1.80 7.16
N THR A 389 -20.21 1.75 8.49
CA THR A 389 -20.94 2.68 9.35
C THR A 389 -20.11 3.95 9.57
N ILE A 390 -20.01 4.82 8.57
CA ILE A 390 -19.24 6.05 8.69
C ILE A 390 -20.05 7.24 8.19
N ASP A 391 -20.73 7.93 9.10
CA ASP A 391 -21.12 9.33 8.89
C ASP A 391 -20.73 10.26 10.07
N SER A 392 -20.29 9.76 11.24
CA SER A 392 -20.10 10.62 12.42
C SER A 392 -18.78 10.50 13.20
N TYR A 393 -17.87 9.56 12.89
CA TYR A 393 -16.64 9.38 13.69
C TYR A 393 -15.43 10.20 13.25
N PHE A 394 -15.52 10.95 12.15
CA PHE A 394 -14.44 11.86 11.72
C PHE A 394 -14.24 13.07 12.64
N GLN A 395 -15.04 13.24 13.70
CA GLN A 395 -15.01 14.40 14.59
C GLN A 395 -14.76 14.09 16.07
N LEU A 396 -14.60 12.83 16.47
CA LEU A 396 -14.30 12.53 17.88
C LEU A 396 -12.78 12.50 18.09
N PRO A 397 -12.23 13.34 18.98
CA PRO A 397 -10.82 13.26 19.32
C PRO A 397 -10.55 11.88 19.95
N PHE A 398 -9.47 11.22 19.51
CA PHE A 398 -8.98 10.01 20.15
C PHE A 398 -8.73 10.29 21.64
N THR A 399 -9.14 9.37 22.51
CA THR A 399 -8.84 9.46 23.93
C THR A 399 -7.46 8.85 24.13
N ILE A 400 -6.43 9.62 23.80
CA ILE A 400 -5.01 9.19 23.82
C ILE A 400 -4.49 9.06 25.25
#